data_AF-A0A2Z7AE51-F1
#
_entry.id   AF-A0A2Z7AE51-F1
#
_cell.length_a   1.000
_cell.length_b   1.000
_cell.length_c   1.000
_cell.angle_alpha   90.00
_cell.angle_beta   90.00
_cell.angle_gamma   90.00
#
_symmetry.space_group_name_H-M   'P 1'
#
loop_
_entity.id
_entity.type
_entity.pdbx_description
1 polymer ?
#
loop_
_entity_poly.entity_id
_entity_poly.type
_entity_poly.pdbx_seq_one_letter_code
_entity_poly.pdbx_strand_id
1 'polypeptide(L)' 'MSALGRPQDMFSDTAIQLQPFFAQWIQNTHALAPGATASTDLTWGGGDLVVVGGKV' A
#
# COMPACT_ATOMS: atom_id res chain seq x y z
N MET A 1 8.60 6.21 -21.98
CA MET A 1 10.01 5.77 -21.95
C MET A 1 10.19 4.25 -22.10
N SER A 2 9.20 3.43 -21.72
CA SER A 2 9.26 1.95 -21.89
C SER A 2 9.57 1.50 -23.33
N ALA A 3 8.76 1.90 -24.31
CA ALA A 3 8.95 1.51 -25.71
C ALA A 3 10.22 2.06 -26.37
N LEU A 4 10.86 3.07 -25.77
CA LEU A 4 12.12 3.65 -26.23
C LEU A 4 13.35 2.95 -25.63
N GLY A 5 13.15 1.87 -24.84
CA GLY A 5 14.26 1.16 -24.18
C GLY A 5 14.96 1.98 -23.10
N ARG A 6 14.29 2.99 -22.53
CA ARG A 6 14.84 3.86 -21.47
C ARG A 6 14.06 3.71 -20.15
N PRO A 7 14.05 2.53 -19.51
CA PRO A 7 13.23 2.27 -18.32
C PRO A 7 13.60 3.15 -17.12
N GLN A 8 14.85 3.60 -17.00
CA GLN A 8 15.33 4.47 -15.92
C GLN A 8 14.64 5.85 -15.88
N ASP A 9 14.05 6.27 -16.99
CA ASP A 9 13.37 7.55 -17.10
C ASP A 9 11.84 7.42 -16.98
N MET A 10 11.34 6.23 -16.63
CA MET A 10 9.91 6.01 -16.41
C MET A 10 9.47 6.51 -15.04
N PHE A 11 8.19 6.87 -14.93
CA PHE A 11 7.52 6.86 -13.64
C PHE A 11 7.18 5.42 -13.27
N SER A 12 7.87 4.88 -12.27
CA SER A 12 7.68 3.52 -11.74
C SER A 12 8.36 3.38 -10.39
N ASP A 13 8.08 2.27 -9.68
CA ASP A 13 8.66 2.00 -8.35
C ASP A 13 10.19 1.83 -8.39
N THR A 14 10.77 1.52 -9.55
CA THR A 14 12.21 1.27 -9.70
C THR A 14 12.95 2.41 -10.40
N ALA A 15 12.25 3.42 -10.90
CA ALA A 15 12.82 4.55 -11.63
C ALA A 15 12.42 5.86 -10.93
N ILE A 16 11.78 6.80 -11.63
CA ILE A 16 11.28 8.02 -11.01
C ILE A 16 10.02 7.68 -10.22
N GLN A 17 10.16 7.55 -8.90
CA GLN A 17 9.05 7.13 -8.05
C GLN A 17 8.07 8.27 -7.81
N LEU A 18 6.78 7.97 -7.96
CA LEU A 18 5.68 8.84 -7.55
C LEU A 18 4.93 8.14 -6.40
N GLN A 19 5.47 8.27 -5.18
CA GLN A 19 4.91 7.57 -4.03
C GLN A 19 3.69 8.31 -3.45
N PRO A 20 2.59 7.60 -3.10
CA PRO A 20 1.41 8.20 -2.49
C PRO A 20 1.60 8.35 -0.97
N PHE A 21 2.58 9.16 -0.54
CA PHE A 21 2.97 9.29 0.87
C PHE A 21 1.81 9.63 1.82
N PHE A 22 0.87 10.47 1.38
CA PHE A 22 -0.30 10.81 2.20
C PHE A 22 -1.24 9.63 2.39
N ALA A 23 -1.44 8.79 1.37
CA ALA A 23 -2.23 7.57 1.50
C ALA A 23 -1.54 6.60 2.46
N GLN A 24 -0.22 6.43 2.34
CA GLN A 24 0.56 5.59 3.26
C GLN A 24 0.45 6.08 4.71
N TRP A 25 0.50 7.40 4.93
CA TRP A 25 0.36 7.97 6.27
C TRP A 25 -1.03 7.72 6.87
N ILE A 26 -2.11 7.89 6.08
CA ILE A 26 -3.47 7.56 6.53
C ILE A 26 -3.59 6.06 6.82
N GLN A 27 -3.07 5.20 5.94
CA GLN A 27 -3.09 3.75 6.11
C GLN A 27 -2.40 3.34 7.41
N ASN A 28 -1.21 3.88 7.70
CA ASN A 28 -0.50 3.59 8.94
C ASN A 28 -1.28 4.02 10.18
N THR A 29 -1.99 5.16 10.11
CA THR A 29 -2.83 5.64 11.22
C THR A 29 -3.98 4.67 11.48
N HIS A 30 -4.60 4.14 10.43
CA HIS A 30 -5.69 3.18 10.53
C HIS A 30 -5.21 1.78 10.95
N ALA A 31 -4.03 1.35 10.48
CA ALA A 31 -3.40 0.09 10.89
C ALA A 31 -3.15 0.02 12.40
N LEU A 32 -2.76 1.15 12.99
CA LEU A 32 -2.44 1.28 14.42
C LEU A 32 -3.64 1.71 15.28
N ALA A 33 -4.80 1.94 14.68
CA ALA A 33 -6.01 2.38 15.38
C ALA A 33 -6.59 1.37 16.38
N PRO A 34 -6.57 0.04 16.16
CA PRO A 34 -7.15 -0.93 17.08
C PRO A 34 -6.55 -0.79 18.50
N GLY A 35 -7.41 -0.63 19.51
CA GLY A 35 -6.99 -0.50 20.91
C GLY A 35 -6.58 0.92 21.35
N ALA A 36 -6.54 1.90 20.44
CA ALA A 36 -6.29 3.30 20.76
C ALA A 36 -7.46 4.22 20.36
N THR A 37 -7.88 4.15 19.10
CA THR A 37 -9.02 4.93 18.58
C THR A 37 -10.18 4.01 18.20
N ALA A 38 -10.37 3.70 16.91
CA ALA A 38 -11.41 2.80 16.42
C ALA A 38 -10.90 1.99 15.21
N SER A 39 -11.11 0.68 15.23
CA SER A 39 -10.78 -0.20 14.10
C SER A 39 -11.79 0.00 12.96
N THR A 40 -11.34 -0.07 11.70
CA THR A 40 -12.18 0.25 10.53
C THR A 40 -12.18 -0.83 9.45
N ASP A 41 -11.03 -1.38 9.04
CA ASP A 41 -10.93 -2.38 7.96
C ASP A 41 -9.58 -3.15 7.99
N LEU A 42 -9.54 -4.34 7.40
CA LEU A 42 -8.32 -5.16 7.25
C LEU A 42 -7.38 -4.64 6.15
N THR A 43 -7.92 -3.97 5.14
CA THR A 43 -7.17 -3.41 4.00
C THR A 43 -6.12 -2.36 4.40
N TRP A 44 -6.21 -1.81 5.63
CA TRP A 44 -5.28 -0.80 6.14
C TRP A 44 -3.91 -1.36 6.57
N GLY A 45 -3.70 -2.69 6.58
CA GLY A 45 -2.36 -3.28 6.78
C GLY A 45 -1.95 -3.52 8.25
N GLY A 46 -2.90 -3.45 9.18
CA GLY A 46 -2.68 -3.77 10.61
C GLY A 46 -3.19 -5.14 11.06
N GLY A 47 -3.83 -5.90 10.16
CA GLY A 47 -4.38 -7.24 10.43
C GLY A 47 -3.74 -8.31 9.55
N ASP A 48 -3.92 -9.57 9.94
CA ASP A 48 -3.40 -10.72 9.20
C ASP A 48 -4.20 -10.99 7.92
N LEU A 49 -3.54 -11.62 6.93
CA LEU A 49 -4.21 -12.13 5.73
C LEU A 49 -5.23 -13.21 6.14
N VAL A 50 -6.49 -12.99 5.79
CA VAL A 50 -7.57 -13.95 6.03
C VAL A 50 -7.77 -14.79 4.78
N VAL A 51 -7.81 -16.12 4.93
CA VAL A 51 -8.03 -17.06 3.82
C VAL A 51 -9.20 -17.99 4.16
N VAL A 52 -10.21 -18.06 3.30
CA VAL A 52 -11.37 -18.96 3.45
C VAL A 52 -11.57 -19.76 2.16
N GLY A 53 -11.62 -21.09 2.28
CA GLY A 53 -11.81 -21.96 1.12
C GLY A 53 -10.67 -21.88 0.09
N GLY A 54 -9.45 -21.57 0.53
CA GLY A 54 -8.27 -21.45 -0.33
C GLY A 54 -8.19 -20.13 -1.11
N LYS A 55 -9.01 -19.13 -0.76
CA LYS A 55 -9.01 -17.79 -1.36
C LYS A 55 -8.72 -16.75 -0.29
N VAL A 56 -7.94 -15.75 -0.69
CA VAL A 56 -7.82 -14.46 0.02
C VAL A 56 -9.12 -13.70 -0.14
#